data_AF-A0A949LK17-F1
#
_entry.id   AF-A0A949LK17-F1
#
_cell.length_a   1.000
_cell.length_b   1.000
_cell.length_c   1.000
_cell.angle_alpha   90.00
_cell.angle_beta   90.00
_cell.angle_gamma   90.00
#
_symmetry.space_group_name_H-M   'P 1'
#
loop_
_entity.id
_entity.type
_entity.pdbx_description
1 polymer ?
#
loop_
_entity_poly.entity_id
_entity_poly.type
_entity_poly.pdbx_seq_one_letter_code
_entity_poly.pdbx_strand_id
1 'polypeptide(L)'
;MTESPKKLRLSEQDMAQLYMQTEAALRLDALLQGQEEENTAQIAVHDAIGGQTPDLALISLSLCALIIARDFPLELKDGEMGPVIRELVVSAEDNLVTVGHLWLDTSCYGIAPDMKQARPIILSIPDRLRIMASIMMELRDALEGGNEAMYRAVKTLYYQAESHADLADKFVEPLAAKKKKSAEAKAKPAAVAKPAKKPLDQVPLPFELTRPKVGADIVTFSLFREKRGR
;
A
#
# COMPACT_ATOMS: atom_id res chain seq x y z
N MET A 1 25.69 20.54 6.48
CA MET A 1 24.59 20.10 7.36
C MET A 1 23.40 19.81 6.47
N THR A 2 23.18 18.53 6.16
CA THR A 2 22.03 18.10 5.37
C THR A 2 20.83 18.05 6.28
N GLU A 3 19.89 18.98 6.09
CA GLU A 3 18.59 18.93 6.75
C GLU A 3 17.95 17.57 6.41
N SER A 4 17.73 16.74 7.42
CA SER A 4 16.86 15.58 7.30
C SER A 4 15.51 16.09 6.82
N PRO A 5 14.92 15.54 5.74
CA PRO A 5 13.62 15.98 5.29
C PRO A 5 12.65 15.79 6.46
N LYS A 6 12.07 16.91 6.93
CA LYS A 6 10.99 16.89 7.93
C LYS A 6 9.97 15.89 7.40
N LYS A 7 9.75 14.77 8.13
CA LYS A 7 8.63 13.89 7.84
C LYS A 7 7.37 14.76 7.91
N LEU A 8 6.85 15.15 6.74
CA LEU A 8 5.60 15.87 6.65
C LEU A 8 4.54 14.92 7.20
N ARG A 9 3.89 15.32 8.28
CA ARG A 9 2.69 14.63 8.74
C ARG A 9 1.61 14.84 7.69
N LEU A 10 0.80 13.81 7.44
CA LEU A 10 -0.41 13.95 6.64
C LEU A 10 -1.30 15.02 7.27
N SER A 11 -1.91 15.87 6.43
CA SER A 11 -2.93 16.80 6.91
C SER A 11 -4.18 16.05 7.35
N GLU A 12 -5.04 16.69 8.15
CA GLU A 12 -6.34 16.10 8.51
C GLU A 12 -7.20 15.79 7.28
N GLN A 13 -7.11 16.64 6.25
CA GLN A 13 -7.78 16.43 4.98
C GLN A 13 -7.24 15.20 4.24
N ASP A 14 -5.92 15.03 4.19
CA ASP A 14 -5.28 13.86 3.58
C ASP A 14 -5.68 12.57 4.30
N MET A 15 -5.68 12.59 5.63
CA MET A 15 -6.14 11.45 6.44
C MET A 15 -7.60 11.12 6.13
N ALA A 16 -8.50 12.11 6.12
CA ALA A 16 -9.91 11.90 5.80
C ALA A 16 -10.08 11.29 4.39
N GLN A 17 -9.29 11.75 3.42
CA GLN A 17 -9.30 11.19 2.07
C GLN A 17 -8.89 9.71 2.08
N LEU A 18 -7.84 9.33 2.81
CA LEU A 18 -7.43 7.92 2.93
C LEU A 18 -8.51 7.06 3.58
N TYR A 19 -9.17 7.54 4.65
CA TYR A 19 -10.29 6.83 5.27
C TYR A 19 -11.45 6.60 4.29
N MET A 20 -11.81 7.62 3.51
CA MET A 20 -12.90 7.52 2.53
C MET A 20 -12.58 6.59 1.37
N GLN A 21 -11.33 6.59 0.88
CA GLN A 21 -10.95 5.78 -0.28
C GLN A 21 -10.77 4.30 0.06
N THR A 22 -10.45 3.99 1.32
CA THR A 22 -10.17 2.62 1.75
C THR A 22 -11.41 1.91 2.28
N GLU A 23 -12.31 2.63 2.94
CA GLU A 23 -13.53 2.16 3.64
C GLU A 23 -13.30 1.10 4.76
N ALA A 24 -12.24 0.30 4.68
CA ALA A 24 -11.94 -0.82 5.56
C ALA A 24 -11.83 -0.39 7.03
N ALA A 25 -11.22 0.76 7.30
CA ALA A 25 -11.07 1.27 8.66
C ALA A 25 -12.43 1.66 9.28
N LEU A 26 -13.34 2.23 8.48
CA LEU A 26 -14.70 2.57 8.95
C LEU A 26 -15.51 1.31 9.24
N ARG A 27 -15.40 0.28 8.39
CA ARG A 27 -16.05 -1.03 8.61
C ARG A 27 -15.53 -1.74 9.85
N LEU A 28 -14.21 -1.67 10.07
CA LEU A 28 -13.59 -2.24 11.26
C LEU A 28 -14.04 -1.53 12.54
N ASP A 29 -14.14 -0.19 12.51
CA ASP A 29 -14.63 0.57 13.66
C ASP A 29 -16.07 0.18 14.01
N ALA A 30 -16.94 0.05 13.00
CA ALA A 30 -18.31 -0.40 13.18
C ALA A 30 -18.40 -1.83 13.76
N LEU A 31 -17.54 -2.75 13.31
CA LEU A 31 -17.41 -4.10 13.85
C LEU A 31 -17.06 -4.07 15.36
N LEU A 32 -16.01 -3.33 15.72
CA LEU A 32 -15.52 -3.29 17.10
C LEU A 32 -16.47 -2.57 18.06
N GLN A 33 -17.28 -1.64 17.55
CA GLN A 33 -18.34 -0.98 18.30
C GLN A 33 -19.64 -1.80 18.39
N GLY A 34 -19.71 -2.98 17.75
CA GLY A 34 -20.89 -3.84 17.76
C GLY A 34 -22.09 -3.26 17.00
N GLN A 35 -21.83 -2.39 16.02
CA GLN A 35 -22.88 -1.73 15.22
C GLN A 35 -23.40 -2.60 14.06
N GLU A 36 -22.65 -3.63 13.68
CA GLU A 36 -23.00 -4.59 12.64
C GLU A 36 -22.88 -6.02 13.19
N GLU A 37 -23.63 -6.97 12.62
CA GLU A 37 -23.48 -8.39 12.97
C GLU A 37 -22.06 -8.87 12.65
N GLU A 38 -21.43 -9.52 13.63
CA GLU A 38 -20.00 -9.83 13.64
C GLU A 38 -19.50 -10.51 12.35
N ASN A 39 -20.23 -11.51 11.85
CA ASN A 39 -19.87 -12.23 10.63
C ASN A 39 -19.97 -11.36 9.38
N THR A 40 -21.01 -10.53 9.28
CA THR A 40 -21.22 -9.63 8.14
C THR A 40 -20.14 -8.56 8.10
N ALA A 41 -19.79 -8.00 9.26
CA ALA A 41 -18.80 -6.94 9.34
C ALA A 41 -17.36 -7.46 9.14
N GLN A 42 -17.04 -8.66 9.60
CA GLN A 42 -15.77 -9.31 9.27
C GLN A 42 -15.60 -9.53 7.76
N ILE A 43 -16.66 -10.01 7.10
CA ILE A 43 -16.68 -10.18 5.63
C ILE A 43 -16.55 -8.82 4.96
N ALA A 44 -17.24 -7.78 5.44
CA ALA A 44 -17.14 -6.44 4.89
C ALA A 44 -15.72 -5.86 4.97
N VAL A 45 -14.99 -6.08 6.07
CA VAL A 45 -13.57 -5.69 6.19
C VAL A 45 -12.70 -6.48 5.21
N HIS A 46 -12.93 -7.79 5.08
CA HIS A 46 -12.22 -8.63 4.11
C HIS A 46 -12.43 -8.13 2.67
N ASP A 47 -13.68 -7.90 2.27
CA ASP A 47 -14.06 -7.48 0.92
C ASP A 47 -13.54 -6.08 0.60
N ALA A 48 -13.58 -5.16 1.58
CA ALA A 48 -13.05 -3.81 1.42
C ALA A 48 -11.56 -3.80 1.09
N ILE A 49 -10.78 -4.74 1.65
CA ILE A 49 -9.34 -4.84 1.43
C ILE A 49 -9.00 -5.76 0.25
N GLY A 50 -9.71 -6.86 0.08
CA GLY A 50 -9.35 -7.93 -0.86
C GLY A 50 -9.30 -7.51 -2.33
N GLY A 51 -10.04 -6.45 -2.71
CA GLY A 51 -10.01 -5.88 -4.06
C GLY A 51 -8.93 -4.82 -4.30
N GLN A 52 -8.15 -4.46 -3.28
CA GLN A 52 -7.22 -3.34 -3.35
C GLN A 52 -5.88 -3.74 -3.97
N THR A 53 -5.15 -2.74 -4.47
CA THR A 53 -3.75 -2.91 -4.86
C THR A 53 -2.85 -2.90 -3.63
N PRO A 54 -1.65 -3.51 -3.62
CA PRO A 54 -0.85 -3.66 -2.40
C PRO A 54 -0.49 -2.37 -1.67
N ASP A 55 -0.29 -1.30 -2.41
CA ASP A 55 -0.06 0.05 -1.89
C ASP A 55 -1.28 0.56 -1.11
N LEU A 56 -2.47 0.45 -1.70
CA LEU A 56 -3.72 0.84 -1.06
C LEU A 56 -4.09 -0.10 0.10
N ALA A 57 -3.86 -1.41 -0.05
CA ALA A 57 -4.05 -2.40 1.01
C ALA A 57 -3.14 -2.12 2.21
N LEU A 58 -1.87 -1.77 1.99
CA LEU A 58 -0.95 -1.39 3.07
C LEU A 58 -1.44 -0.14 3.82
N ILE A 59 -2.01 0.85 3.10
CA ILE A 59 -2.62 2.03 3.70
C ILE A 59 -3.85 1.63 4.53
N SER A 60 -4.76 0.83 3.97
CA SER A 60 -5.95 0.32 4.67
C SER A 60 -5.59 -0.44 5.94
N LEU A 61 -4.64 -1.38 5.85
CA LEU A 61 -4.14 -2.15 6.98
C LEU A 61 -3.51 -1.25 8.05
N SER A 62 -2.83 -0.18 7.65
CA SER A 62 -2.25 0.79 8.57
C SER A 62 -3.32 1.62 9.29
N LEU A 63 -4.39 2.04 8.60
CA LEU A 63 -5.52 2.72 9.25
C LEU A 63 -6.27 1.78 10.21
N CYS A 64 -6.52 0.54 9.79
CA CYS A 64 -7.12 -0.50 10.63
C CYS A 64 -6.26 -0.80 11.87
N ALA A 65 -4.95 -0.83 11.72
CA ALA A 65 -4.00 -1.03 12.81
C ALA A 65 -4.09 0.06 13.89
N LEU A 66 -4.29 1.33 13.51
CA LEU A 66 -4.48 2.41 14.48
C LEU A 66 -5.79 2.25 15.27
N ILE A 67 -6.85 1.73 14.65
CA ILE A 67 -8.12 1.42 15.33
C ILE A 67 -7.92 0.26 16.32
N ILE A 68 -7.24 -0.82 15.89
CA ILE A 68 -6.90 -1.94 16.77
C ILE A 68 -6.09 -1.46 17.96
N ALA A 69 -5.06 -0.65 17.74
CA ALA A 69 -4.24 -0.13 18.82
C ALA A 69 -5.04 0.73 19.82
N ARG A 70 -6.04 1.47 19.33
CA ARG A 70 -6.95 2.26 20.18
C ARG A 70 -7.80 1.35 21.07
N ASP A 71 -8.46 0.36 20.47
CA ASP A 71 -9.49 -0.46 21.12
C ASP A 71 -8.98 -1.80 21.68
N PHE A 72 -7.67 -2.04 21.62
CA PHE A 72 -7.06 -3.25 22.15
C PHE A 72 -7.36 -3.42 23.64
N PRO A 73 -7.65 -4.65 24.13
CA PRO A 73 -7.94 -4.90 25.55
C PRO A 73 -6.85 -4.31 26.45
N LEU A 74 -7.25 -3.49 27.43
CA LEU A 74 -6.32 -2.70 28.25
C LEU A 74 -5.37 -3.60 29.05
N GLU A 75 -5.86 -4.74 29.52
CA GLU A 75 -5.07 -5.71 30.31
C GLU A 75 -3.90 -6.26 29.49
N LEU A 76 -4.11 -6.53 28.20
CA LEU A 76 -3.06 -6.99 27.28
C LEU A 76 -2.18 -5.83 26.82
N LYS A 77 -2.79 -4.67 26.55
CA LYS A 77 -2.14 -3.46 26.05
C LYS A 77 -1.16 -2.85 27.06
N ASP A 78 -1.51 -2.84 28.34
CA ASP A 78 -0.63 -2.36 29.42
C ASP A 78 0.30 -3.47 29.94
N GLY A 79 0.02 -4.72 29.58
CA GLY A 79 0.81 -5.90 29.90
C GLY A 79 1.77 -6.33 28.79
N GLU A 80 1.70 -7.63 28.46
CA GLU A 80 2.66 -8.31 27.57
C GLU A 80 2.63 -7.80 26.12
N MET A 81 1.49 -7.32 25.64
CA MET A 81 1.34 -6.85 24.26
C MET A 81 1.67 -5.36 24.08
N GLY A 82 1.99 -4.63 25.15
CA GLY A 82 2.32 -3.20 25.08
C GLY A 82 3.44 -2.85 24.10
N PRO A 83 4.58 -3.59 24.06
CA PRO A 83 5.61 -3.39 23.05
C PRO A 83 5.12 -3.62 21.62
N VAL A 84 4.35 -4.69 21.38
CA VAL A 84 3.82 -5.06 20.07
C VAL A 84 2.83 -4.01 19.56
N ILE A 85 1.95 -3.50 20.42
CA ILE A 85 1.01 -2.41 20.09
C ILE A 85 1.75 -1.12 19.74
N ARG A 86 2.86 -0.80 20.42
CA ARG A 86 3.69 0.36 20.06
C ARG A 86 4.34 0.18 18.70
N GLU A 87 4.86 -1.00 18.41
CA GLU A 87 5.43 -1.32 17.10
C GLU A 87 4.38 -1.24 15.98
N LEU A 88 3.15 -1.71 16.26
CA LEU A 88 2.01 -1.58 15.34
C LEU A 88 1.76 -0.12 14.98
N VAL A 89 1.65 0.76 15.99
CA VAL A 89 1.40 2.19 15.78
C VAL A 89 2.52 2.84 14.98
N VAL A 90 3.78 2.62 15.36
CA VAL A 90 4.94 3.19 14.66
C VAL A 90 4.99 2.73 13.20
N SER A 91 4.76 1.44 12.95
CA SER A 91 4.75 0.87 11.61
C SER A 91 3.61 1.44 10.76
N ALA A 92 2.40 1.53 11.33
CA ALA A 92 1.24 2.10 10.67
C ALA A 92 1.45 3.58 10.31
N GLU A 93 1.93 4.40 11.24
CA GLU A 93 2.22 5.81 10.99
C GLU A 93 3.30 6.00 9.92
N ASP A 94 4.38 5.20 9.95
CA ASP A 94 5.42 5.28 8.92
C ASP A 94 4.89 4.88 7.53
N ASN A 95 4.05 3.85 7.45
CA ASN A 95 3.41 3.44 6.19
C ASN A 95 2.49 4.53 5.65
N LEU A 96 1.67 5.16 6.50
CA LEU A 96 0.79 6.26 6.09
C LEU A 96 1.60 7.45 5.58
N VAL A 97 2.67 7.83 6.28
CA VAL A 97 3.51 8.95 5.85
C VAL A 97 4.30 8.64 4.58
N THR A 98 4.82 7.42 4.43
CA THR A 98 5.70 7.10 3.29
C THR A 98 4.93 6.68 2.04
N VAL A 99 4.00 5.74 2.19
CA VAL A 99 3.22 5.18 1.09
C VAL A 99 1.94 5.99 0.87
N GLY A 100 1.28 6.44 1.95
CA GLY A 100 0.05 7.24 1.86
C GLY A 100 0.26 8.57 1.14
N HIS A 101 1.32 9.33 1.47
CA HIS A 101 1.64 10.57 0.74
C HIS A 101 1.88 10.31 -0.75
N LEU A 102 2.72 9.31 -1.08
CA LEU A 102 3.03 8.96 -2.46
C LEU A 102 1.76 8.57 -3.24
N TRP A 103 0.87 7.80 -2.59
CA TRP A 103 -0.40 7.38 -3.17
C TRP A 103 -1.35 8.56 -3.37
N LEU A 104 -1.50 9.46 -2.39
CA LEU A 104 -2.35 10.65 -2.50
C LEU A 104 -1.87 11.59 -3.60
N ASP A 105 -0.57 11.90 -3.61
CA ASP A 105 0.05 12.75 -4.64
C ASP A 105 -0.27 12.22 -6.03
N THR A 106 -0.15 10.91 -6.23
CA THR A 106 -0.33 10.32 -7.55
C THR A 106 -1.81 10.11 -7.91
N SER A 107 -2.61 9.58 -6.98
CA SER A 107 -3.97 9.12 -7.25
C SER A 107 -5.01 10.22 -7.08
N CYS A 108 -4.85 11.10 -6.09
CA CYS A 108 -5.82 12.17 -5.80
C CYS A 108 -5.41 13.51 -6.45
N TYR A 109 -4.10 13.82 -6.45
CA TYR A 109 -3.62 15.12 -6.94
C TYR A 109 -3.01 15.05 -8.35
N GLY A 110 -2.86 13.86 -8.93
CA GLY A 110 -2.34 13.67 -10.29
C GLY A 110 -0.88 14.09 -10.46
N ILE A 111 -0.13 14.18 -9.37
CA ILE A 111 1.28 14.55 -9.33
C ILE A 111 2.10 13.33 -9.75
N ALA A 112 2.86 13.46 -10.84
CA ALA A 112 3.71 12.38 -11.31
C ALA A 112 4.86 12.12 -10.30
N PRO A 113 5.04 10.87 -9.83
CA PRO A 113 6.05 10.59 -8.82
C PRO A 113 7.46 10.69 -9.39
N ASP A 114 8.38 11.30 -8.62
CA ASP A 114 9.82 11.20 -8.92
C ASP A 114 10.27 9.76 -8.70
N MET A 115 10.47 9.03 -9.80
CA MET A 115 10.85 7.62 -9.77
C MET A 115 12.18 7.34 -9.05
N LYS A 116 13.05 8.32 -8.85
CA LYS A 116 14.26 8.13 -8.03
C LYS A 116 13.91 7.99 -6.54
N GLN A 117 12.91 8.73 -6.08
CA GLN A 117 12.45 8.76 -4.69
C GLN A 117 11.34 7.73 -4.43
N ALA A 118 10.41 7.58 -5.36
CA ALA A 118 9.27 6.66 -5.23
C ALA A 118 9.68 5.19 -5.32
N ARG A 119 10.69 4.86 -6.14
CA ARG A 119 11.12 3.46 -6.34
C ARG A 119 11.53 2.75 -5.05
N PRO A 120 12.41 3.27 -4.18
CA PRO A 120 12.73 2.57 -2.93
C PRO A 120 11.50 2.37 -2.03
N ILE A 121 10.55 3.31 -2.03
CA ILE A 121 9.28 3.17 -1.29
C ILE A 121 8.47 2.00 -1.87
N ILE A 122 8.24 1.98 -3.19
CA ILE A 122 7.49 0.92 -3.88
C ILE A 122 8.13 -0.45 -3.66
N LEU A 123 9.46 -0.54 -3.74
CA LEU A 123 10.19 -1.79 -3.53
C LEU A 123 10.11 -2.28 -2.07
N SER A 124 9.81 -1.41 -1.10
CA SER A 124 9.66 -1.78 0.30
C SER A 124 8.26 -2.25 0.70
N ILE A 125 7.26 -2.09 -0.18
CA ILE A 125 5.86 -2.45 0.11
C ILE A 125 5.69 -3.91 0.54
N PRO A 126 6.29 -4.92 -0.13
CA PRO A 126 6.14 -6.31 0.30
C PRO A 126 6.67 -6.55 1.72
N ASP A 127 7.84 -5.99 2.04
CA ASP A 127 8.44 -6.14 3.37
C ASP A 127 7.61 -5.44 4.45
N ARG A 128 7.06 -4.26 4.15
CA ARG A 128 6.15 -3.54 5.05
C ARG A 128 4.88 -4.34 5.33
N LEU A 129 4.30 -4.96 4.30
CA LEU A 129 3.14 -5.84 4.46
C LEU A 129 3.46 -7.07 5.33
N ARG A 130 4.66 -7.65 5.18
CA ARG A 130 5.12 -8.76 6.04
C ARG A 130 5.32 -8.35 7.49
N ILE A 131 5.86 -7.16 7.73
CA ILE A 131 5.99 -6.60 9.08
C ILE A 131 4.60 -6.45 9.70
N MET A 132 3.64 -5.86 8.97
CA MET A 132 2.25 -5.76 9.43
C MET A 132 1.64 -7.14 9.73
N ALA A 133 1.85 -8.12 8.85
CA ALA A 133 1.38 -9.49 9.04
C ALA A 133 1.98 -10.13 10.30
N SER A 134 3.29 -10.00 10.51
CA SER A 134 3.98 -10.53 11.70
C SER A 134 3.40 -9.96 12.99
N ILE A 135 3.22 -8.63 13.05
CA ILE A 135 2.65 -7.96 14.21
C ILE A 135 1.20 -8.43 14.44
N MET A 136 0.38 -8.50 13.38
CA MET A 136 -1.00 -8.95 13.49
C MET A 136 -1.11 -10.41 13.91
N MET A 137 -0.17 -11.27 13.52
CA MET A 137 -0.10 -12.66 13.97
C MET A 137 0.10 -12.74 15.49
N GLU A 138 1.05 -11.97 16.03
CA GLU A 138 1.30 -11.92 17.48
C GLU A 138 0.08 -11.41 18.25
N LEU A 139 -0.57 -10.35 17.75
CA LEU A 139 -1.80 -9.82 18.34
C LEU A 139 -2.96 -10.82 18.29
N ARG A 140 -3.10 -11.55 17.19
CA ARG A 140 -4.13 -12.60 17.04
C ARG A 140 -3.93 -13.69 18.09
N ASP A 141 -2.70 -14.15 18.26
CA ASP A 141 -2.38 -15.25 19.18
C ASP A 141 -2.65 -14.83 20.64
N ALA A 142 -2.33 -13.59 21.00
CA ALA A 142 -2.65 -13.04 22.33
C ALA A 142 -4.15 -12.86 22.60
N LEU A 143 -4.97 -12.76 21.55
CA LEU A 143 -6.42 -12.63 21.65
C LEU A 143 -7.16 -13.98 21.64
N GLU A 144 -6.45 -15.10 21.45
CA GLU A 144 -7.06 -16.42 21.38
C GLU A 144 -7.78 -16.77 22.70
N GLY A 145 -9.07 -17.10 22.62
CA GLY A 145 -9.90 -17.37 23.80
C GLY A 145 -10.36 -16.14 24.59
N GLY A 146 -10.10 -14.93 24.08
CA GLY A 146 -10.50 -13.66 24.68
C GLY A 146 -11.61 -12.94 23.90
N ASN A 147 -11.35 -11.69 23.50
CA ASN A 147 -12.29 -10.87 22.74
C ASN A 147 -12.46 -11.41 21.31
N GLU A 148 -13.56 -12.12 21.06
CA GLU A 148 -13.81 -12.78 19.76
C GLU A 148 -13.84 -11.81 18.58
N ALA A 149 -14.51 -10.67 18.71
CA ALA A 149 -14.63 -9.70 17.62
C ALA A 149 -13.27 -9.12 17.22
N MET A 150 -12.46 -8.73 18.21
CA MET A 150 -11.09 -8.26 17.99
C MET A 150 -10.21 -9.38 17.42
N TYR A 151 -10.30 -10.60 17.95
CA TYR A 151 -9.58 -11.76 17.46
C TYR A 151 -9.87 -12.00 15.97
N ARG A 152 -11.15 -12.04 15.58
CA ARG A 152 -11.58 -12.26 14.19
C ARG A 152 -11.14 -11.12 13.28
N ALA A 153 -11.24 -9.87 13.74
CA ALA A 153 -10.77 -8.71 13.00
C ALA A 153 -9.27 -8.79 12.73
N VAL A 154 -8.45 -8.97 13.77
CA VAL A 154 -6.99 -9.07 13.65
C VAL A 154 -6.60 -10.25 12.77
N LYS A 155 -7.28 -11.39 12.90
CA LYS A 155 -7.09 -12.56 12.04
C LYS A 155 -7.36 -12.26 10.56
N THR A 156 -8.44 -11.55 10.24
CA THR A 156 -8.74 -11.13 8.86
C THR A 156 -7.64 -10.24 8.31
N LEU A 157 -7.19 -9.24 9.08
CA LEU A 157 -6.15 -8.32 8.63
C LEU A 157 -4.80 -9.02 8.44
N TYR A 158 -4.46 -9.97 9.31
CA TYR A 158 -3.28 -10.83 9.16
C TYR A 158 -3.25 -11.53 7.79
N TYR A 159 -4.33 -12.25 7.45
CA TYR A 159 -4.39 -12.94 6.15
C TYR A 159 -4.41 -11.97 4.97
N GLN A 160 -5.04 -10.81 5.11
CA GLN A 160 -5.00 -9.78 4.09
C GLN A 160 -3.58 -9.24 3.88
N ALA A 161 -2.83 -9.02 4.96
CA ALA A 161 -1.45 -8.56 4.89
C ALA A 161 -0.54 -9.59 4.22
N GLU A 162 -0.65 -10.88 4.56
CA GLU A 162 0.11 -11.94 3.89
C GLU A 162 -0.23 -12.04 2.40
N SER A 163 -1.52 -12.08 2.07
CA SER A 163 -1.96 -12.21 0.68
C SER A 163 -1.48 -11.04 -0.18
N HIS A 164 -1.54 -9.82 0.35
CA HIS A 164 -1.07 -8.63 -0.36
C HIS A 164 0.46 -8.57 -0.43
N ALA A 165 1.20 -9.11 0.55
CA ALA A 165 2.66 -9.19 0.47
C ALA A 165 3.09 -10.08 -0.71
N ASP A 166 2.46 -11.25 -0.86
CA ASP A 166 2.71 -12.17 -1.97
C ASP A 166 2.32 -11.55 -3.32
N LEU A 167 1.24 -10.77 -3.34
CA LEU A 167 0.82 -10.04 -4.53
C LEU A 167 1.84 -8.94 -4.88
N ALA A 168 2.33 -8.20 -3.88
CA ALA A 168 3.33 -7.13 -4.05
C ALA A 168 4.66 -7.66 -4.59
N ASP A 169 5.12 -8.81 -4.13
CA ASP A 169 6.35 -9.46 -4.61
C ASP A 169 6.30 -9.68 -6.12
N LYS A 170 5.18 -10.20 -6.64
CA LYS A 170 4.98 -10.42 -8.08
C LYS A 170 5.10 -9.15 -8.90
N PHE A 171 4.74 -8.00 -8.32
CA PHE A 171 4.89 -6.68 -8.97
C PHE A 171 6.31 -6.12 -8.88
N VAL A 172 7.01 -6.40 -7.78
CA VAL A 172 8.35 -5.87 -7.51
C VAL A 172 9.44 -6.68 -8.22
N GLU A 173 9.26 -7.99 -8.41
CA GLU A 173 10.20 -8.90 -9.08
C GLU A 173 10.70 -8.38 -10.45
N PRO A 174 9.83 -7.94 -11.39
CA PRO A 174 10.27 -7.38 -12.67
C PRO A 174 11.08 -6.08 -12.53
N LEU A 175 10.74 -5.24 -11.54
CA LEU A 175 11.42 -3.98 -11.26
C LEU A 175 12.82 -4.20 -10.66
N ALA A 176 12.99 -5.27 -9.89
CA ALA A 176 14.27 -5.71 -9.35
C ALA A 176 15.14 -6.40 -10.42
N ALA A 177 14.54 -7.26 -11.27
CA ALA A 177 15.25 -7.95 -12.35
C ALA A 177 15.83 -7.00 -13.42
N LYS A 178 15.11 -5.92 -13.74
CA LYS A 178 15.62 -4.84 -14.61
C LYS A 178 16.89 -4.20 -14.03
N LYS A 179 17.06 -4.13 -12.70
CA LYS A 179 18.28 -3.62 -12.05
C LYS A 179 19.47 -4.56 -12.27
N LYS A 180 19.28 -5.88 -12.11
CA LYS A 180 20.33 -6.89 -12.33
C LYS A 180 20.82 -6.89 -13.78
N LYS A 181 19.90 -6.88 -14.75
CA LYS A 181 20.26 -6.82 -16.18
C LYS A 181 20.96 -5.50 -16.57
N SER A 182 20.54 -4.38 -16.00
CA SER A 182 21.17 -3.07 -16.25
C SER A 182 22.55 -2.96 -15.60
N ALA A 183 22.74 -3.58 -14.43
CA ALA A 183 24.01 -3.63 -13.73
C ALA A 183 25.00 -4.58 -14.42
N GLU A 184 24.55 -5.76 -14.86
CA GLU A 184 25.37 -6.68 -15.67
C GLU A 184 25.74 -6.09 -17.04
N ALA A 185 24.83 -5.33 -17.68
CA ALA A 185 25.12 -4.63 -18.92
C ALA A 185 26.17 -3.52 -18.75
N LYS A 186 26.25 -2.88 -17.57
CA LYS A 186 27.29 -1.89 -17.22
C LYS A 186 28.58 -2.51 -16.70
N ALA A 187 28.55 -3.77 -16.26
CA ALA A 187 29.73 -4.50 -15.78
C ALA A 187 30.48 -5.26 -16.88
N LYS A 188 29.93 -5.34 -18.11
CA LYS A 188 30.70 -5.81 -19.27
C LYS A 188 31.60 -4.68 -19.78
N PRO A 189 32.92 -4.88 -19.93
CA PRO A 189 33.80 -3.90 -20.54
C PRO A 189 33.34 -3.62 -21.97
N ALA A 190 33.34 -2.35 -22.35
CA ALA A 190 32.98 -1.88 -23.68
C ALA A 190 33.87 -2.54 -24.75
N ALA A 191 33.37 -3.62 -25.36
CA ALA A 191 33.92 -4.12 -26.60
C ALA A 191 33.50 -3.15 -27.72
N VAL A 192 34.48 -2.31 -28.10
CA VAL A 192 34.67 -1.64 -29.41
C VAL A 192 33.39 -1.31 -30.18
N ALA A 193 33.06 -0.02 -30.19
CA ALA A 193 32.08 0.60 -31.06
C ALA A 193 32.32 0.23 -32.55
N LYS A 194 31.27 -0.25 -33.22
CA LYS A 194 31.14 -0.16 -34.68
C LYS A 194 30.10 0.91 -35.03
N PRO A 195 30.33 1.72 -36.08
CA PRO A 195 29.53 2.91 -36.35
C PRO A 195 28.14 2.58 -36.88
N ALA A 196 27.21 3.48 -36.56
CA ALA A 196 25.79 3.42 -36.86
C ALA A 196 25.47 3.40 -38.36
N LYS A 197 24.45 2.62 -38.74
CA LYS A 197 23.68 2.80 -39.98
C LYS A 197 22.27 3.28 -39.62
N LYS A 198 21.87 4.43 -40.16
CA LYS A 198 20.47 4.90 -40.21
C LYS A 198 19.65 4.04 -41.18
N PRO A 199 18.33 3.93 -40.97
CA PRO A 199 17.37 4.58 -41.88
C PRO A 199 16.22 5.28 -41.10
N LEU A 200 15.81 6.52 -41.40
CA LEU A 200 14.84 6.92 -42.44
C LEU A 200 13.58 6.05 -42.45
N ASP A 201 12.53 6.46 -41.72
CA ASP A 201 11.37 7.16 -42.30
C ASP A 201 10.35 7.53 -41.22
N GLN A 202 10.03 8.82 -41.14
CA GLN A 202 8.86 9.35 -40.44
C GLN A 202 7.72 9.43 -41.48
N VAL A 203 6.56 8.88 -41.13
CA VAL A 203 5.29 9.25 -41.75
C VAL A 203 4.35 9.68 -40.61
N PRO A 204 3.92 10.94 -40.53
CA PRO A 204 2.88 11.34 -39.58
C PRO A 204 1.50 11.06 -40.19
N LEU A 205 0.57 10.54 -39.40
CA LEU A 205 -0.86 10.53 -39.76
C LEU A 205 -1.62 11.56 -38.90
N PRO A 206 -2.54 12.35 -39.50
CA PRO A 206 -3.21 13.47 -38.84
C PRO A 206 -4.55 13.10 -38.17
N PHE A 207 -4.90 13.97 -37.21
CA PHE A 207 -6.15 14.20 -36.47
C PHE A 207 -7.50 13.61 -36.95
N GLU A 208 -8.28 13.13 -35.96
CA GLU A 208 -9.75 13.28 -35.80
C GLU A 208 -10.09 12.77 -34.35
N LEU A 209 -10.25 13.58 -33.28
CA LEU A 209 -11.43 14.38 -32.85
C LEU A 209 -12.76 13.66 -33.16
N THR A 210 -13.41 12.94 -32.24
CA THR A 210 -14.45 13.40 -31.27
C THR A 210 -15.28 12.14 -30.89
N ARG A 211 -15.96 11.92 -29.75
CA ARG A 211 -16.55 12.74 -28.65
C ARG A 211 -16.98 11.77 -27.49
N PRO A 212 -17.64 12.23 -26.40
CA PRO A 212 -17.45 11.71 -25.05
C PRO A 212 -18.45 10.60 -24.66
N LYS A 213 -18.09 9.82 -23.64
CA LYS A 213 -19.09 9.19 -22.76
C LYS A 213 -18.76 9.51 -21.31
N VAL A 214 -19.63 10.32 -20.74
CA VAL A 214 -19.80 10.57 -19.32
C VAL A 214 -20.16 9.26 -18.63
N GLY A 215 -19.53 9.00 -17.49
CA GLY A 215 -19.85 7.88 -16.60
C GLY A 215 -18.64 7.51 -15.77
N ALA A 216 -18.38 8.27 -14.71
CA ALA A 216 -17.52 7.97 -13.57
C ALA A 216 -16.55 6.78 -13.74
N ASP A 217 -15.46 6.99 -14.49
CA ASP A 217 -14.28 6.17 -14.30
C ASP A 217 -13.75 6.52 -12.92
N ILE A 218 -14.08 5.69 -11.92
CA ILE A 218 -13.28 5.57 -10.71
C ILE A 218 -11.89 5.18 -11.23
N VAL A 219 -11.00 6.16 -11.33
CA VAL A 219 -9.64 5.97 -11.77
C VAL A 219 -8.98 5.10 -10.71
N THR A 220 -9.02 3.80 -10.92
CA THR A 220 -8.19 2.80 -10.26
C THR A 220 -6.77 3.06 -10.70
N PHE A 221 -6.18 4.09 -10.09
CA PHE A 221 -4.77 4.37 -10.18
C PHE A 221 -4.06 3.45 -9.20
N SER A 222 -3.06 2.75 -9.72
CA SER A 222 -2.19 1.86 -8.95
C SER A 222 -0.77 2.34 -9.20
N LEU A 223 0.06 2.42 -8.16
CA LEU A 223 1.50 2.65 -8.33
C LEU A 223 2.18 1.54 -9.16
N PHE A 224 1.47 0.43 -9.38
CA PHE A 224 1.91 -0.74 -10.15
C PHE A 224 1.39 -0.77 -11.60
N ARG A 225 0.66 0.24 -12.08
CA ARG A 225 0.14 0.22 -13.47
C ARG A 225 1.28 0.35 -14.49
N GLU A 226 1.58 -0.75 -15.17
CA GLU A 226 2.37 -0.71 -16.40
C GLU A 226 1.62 0.12 -17.45
N LYS A 227 2.30 1.09 -18.05
CA LYS A 227 1.78 1.94 -19.13
C LYS A 227 1.19 1.02 -20.21
N ARG A 228 -0.15 0.91 -20.31
CA ARG A 228 -0.76 0.30 -21.49
C ARG A 228 -0.29 1.11 -22.69
N GLY A 229 0.51 0.48 -23.54
CA GLY A 229 1.04 1.07 -24.75
C GLY A 229 -0.10 1.70 -25.55
N ARG A 230 0.06 2.98 -25.85
CA ARG A 230 -0.50 3.60 -27.05
C ARG A 230 0.64 3.71 -28.04
#